data_AF-A0A645GSM2-F1
#
_entry.id   AF-A0A645GSM2-F1
#
_cell.length_a   1.000
_cell.length_b   1.000
_cell.length_c   1.000
_cell.angle_alpha   90.00
_cell.angle_beta   90.00
_cell.angle_gamma   90.00
#
_symmetry.space_group_name_H-M   'P 1'
#
loop_
_entity.id
_entity.type
_entity.pdbx_description
1 polymer ?
#
loop_
_entity_poly.entity_id
_entity_poly.type
_entity_poly.pdbx_seq_one_letter_code
_entity_poly.pdbx_strand_id
1 'polypeptide(L)'
;MGLSTGKNPIPNLHIYPGLVRGLLDVRATGLNKNAIIAAANAVAGVVDKRRMNEHHIMPDLFSDETAPSVAEAVAQAAIVEGLARRSVPPKKIYDDTWQRLFGGYLLRT
;
A
#
# COMPACT_ATOMS: atom_id res chain seq x y z
N MET A 1 -22.01 3.25 -10.08
CA MET A 1 -21.08 2.59 -9.16
C MET A 1 -20.36 3.70 -8.38
N GLY A 2 -20.86 4.03 -7.18
CA GLY A 2 -20.41 5.20 -6.40
C GLY A 2 -19.25 4.89 -5.45
N LEU A 3 -18.48 5.93 -5.12
CA LEU A 3 -17.20 5.92 -4.38
C LEU A 3 -17.22 5.32 -2.96
N SER A 4 -18.36 4.95 -2.37
CA SER A 4 -18.36 4.38 -1.00
C SER A 4 -19.55 3.52 -0.60
N THR A 5 -20.55 3.30 -1.45
CA THR A 5 -21.77 2.57 -1.06
C THR A 5 -21.99 1.35 -1.96
N GLY A 6 -21.44 0.21 -1.53
CA GLY A 6 -21.61 -1.07 -2.24
C GLY A 6 -20.79 -2.21 -1.62
N LYS A 7 -21.10 -3.43 -2.03
CA LYS A 7 -20.26 -4.62 -1.78
C LYS A 7 -18.95 -4.44 -2.57
N ASN A 8 -17.80 -4.67 -1.94
CA ASN A 8 -16.47 -4.56 -2.57
C ASN A 8 -16.13 -3.18 -3.16
N PRO A 9 -16.03 -2.11 -2.35
CA PRO A 9 -15.68 -0.79 -2.85
C PRO A 9 -14.24 -0.79 -3.40
N ILE A 10 -14.03 -0.18 -4.57
CA ILE A 10 -12.71 -0.06 -5.21
C ILE A 10 -12.32 1.42 -5.37
N PRO A 11 -12.16 2.17 -4.28
CA PRO A 11 -11.70 3.54 -4.38
C PRO A 11 -10.20 3.59 -4.61
N ASN A 12 -9.82 4.67 -5.27
CA ASN A 12 -8.48 5.19 -5.42
C ASN A 12 -7.68 5.25 -4.09
N LEU A 13 -8.38 5.41 -2.96
CA LEU A 13 -7.80 5.45 -1.62
C LEU A 13 -7.00 4.19 -1.27
N HIS A 14 -7.35 3.01 -1.81
CA HIS A 14 -6.61 1.77 -1.54
C HIS A 14 -5.18 1.76 -2.09
N ILE A 15 -4.88 2.62 -3.08
CA ILE A 15 -3.60 2.54 -3.81
C ILE A 15 -2.80 3.83 -3.66
N TYR A 16 -3.38 4.99 -3.96
CA TYR A 16 -2.58 6.23 -4.14
C TYR A 16 -1.68 6.61 -2.95
N PRO A 17 -2.14 6.55 -1.69
CA PRO A 17 -1.28 6.90 -0.55
C PRO A 17 -0.02 6.04 -0.49
N GLY A 18 -0.17 4.72 -0.61
CA GLY A 18 0.95 3.78 -0.59
C GLY A 18 1.82 3.89 -1.85
N LEU A 19 1.19 3.96 -3.03
CA LEU A 19 1.89 4.06 -4.32
C LEU A 19 2.84 5.26 -4.34
N VAL A 20 2.35 6.45 -3.98
CA VAL A 20 3.17 7.66 -3.96
C VAL A 20 4.23 7.58 -2.86
N ARG A 21 3.88 7.10 -1.66
CA ARG A 21 4.83 6.96 -0.55
C ARG A 21 6.01 6.04 -0.91
N GLY A 22 5.75 4.89 -1.54
CA GLY A 22 6.76 3.93 -1.97
C GLY A 22 7.72 4.53 -2.99
N LEU A 23 7.20 5.19 -4.03
CA LEU A 23 8.02 5.86 -5.05
C LEU A 23 8.88 6.98 -4.45
N LEU A 24 8.33 7.77 -3.54
CA LEU A 24 9.06 8.86 -2.88
C LEU A 24 10.18 8.35 -1.97
N ASP A 25 9.94 7.28 -1.20
CA ASP A 25 10.92 6.77 -0.24
C ASP A 25 12.20 6.22 -0.89
N VAL A 26 12.08 5.69 -2.11
CA VAL A 26 13.19 5.19 -2.93
C VAL A 26 13.67 6.18 -3.99
N ARG A 27 13.10 7.39 -4.02
CA ARG A 27 13.40 8.45 -4.99
C ARG A 27 13.31 7.98 -6.44
N ALA A 28 12.26 7.20 -6.73
CA ALA A 28 12.03 6.62 -8.05
C ALA A 28 11.97 7.70 -9.13
N THR A 29 12.54 7.42 -10.31
CA THR A 29 12.51 8.31 -11.48
C THR A 29 11.27 8.10 -12.36
N GLY A 30 10.54 7.02 -12.13
CA GLY A 30 9.35 6.68 -12.89
C GLY A 30 8.52 5.57 -12.23
N LEU A 31 7.47 5.17 -12.93
CA LEU A 31 6.56 4.10 -12.56
C LEU A 31 6.36 3.19 -13.77
N ASN A 32 6.41 1.88 -13.59
CA ASN A 32 6.16 0.91 -14.65
C ASN A 32 5.06 -0.08 -14.26
N LYS A 33 4.71 -0.97 -15.20
CA LYS A 33 3.64 -1.97 -15.00
C LYS A 33 3.95 -2.94 -13.85
N ASN A 34 5.22 -3.31 -13.66
CA ASN A 34 5.61 -4.25 -12.61
C ASN A 34 5.38 -3.64 -11.21
N ALA A 35 5.67 -2.36 -11.02
CA ALA A 35 5.35 -1.64 -9.79
C ALA A 35 3.83 -1.52 -9.53
N ILE A 36 3.03 -1.33 -10.59
CA ILE A 36 1.56 -1.33 -10.46
C ILE A 36 1.03 -2.73 -10.10
N ILE A 37 1.56 -3.79 -10.71
CA ILE A 37 1.21 -5.18 -10.38
C ILE A 37 1.60 -5.49 -8.93
N ALA A 38 2.76 -5.03 -8.47
CA ALA A 38 3.19 -5.16 -7.07
C ALA A 38 2.22 -4.46 -6.12
N ALA A 39 1.75 -3.25 -6.45
CA ALA A 39 0.72 -2.56 -5.67
C ALA A 39 -0.59 -3.35 -5.60
N ALA A 40 -1.06 -3.90 -6.73
CA ALA A 40 -2.28 -4.70 -6.77
C ALA A 40 -2.16 -5.97 -5.92
N ASN A 41 -1.03 -6.67 -5.99
CA ASN A 41 -0.74 -7.84 -5.16
C ASN A 41 -0.71 -7.49 -3.67
N ALA A 42 -0.18 -6.31 -3.30
CA ALA A 42 -0.16 -5.85 -1.93
C ALA A 42 -1.58 -5.58 -1.39
N VAL A 43 -2.44 -4.91 -2.18
CA VAL A 43 -3.85 -4.69 -1.82
C VAL A 43 -4.58 -6.02 -1.62
N ALA A 44 -4.39 -6.97 -2.53
CA ALA A 44 -4.98 -8.31 -2.41
C ALA A 44 -4.46 -9.08 -1.18
N GLY A 45 -3.20 -8.86 -0.80
CA GLY A 45 -2.57 -9.47 0.37
C GLY A 45 -3.13 -8.99 1.71
N VAL A 46 -3.70 -7.78 1.76
CA VAL A 46 -4.28 -7.18 2.98
C VAL A 46 -5.70 -7.67 3.27
N VAL A 47 -6.37 -8.31 2.31
CA VAL A 47 -7.73 -8.82 2.51
C VAL A 47 -7.74 -9.94 3.56
N ASP A 48 -8.56 -9.79 4.62
CA ASP A 48 -8.71 -10.82 5.65
C ASP A 48 -9.39 -12.06 5.07
N LYS A 49 -8.59 -13.09 4.80
CA LYS A 49 -9.03 -14.37 4.24
C LYS A 49 -10.13 -15.05 5.08
N ARG A 50 -10.22 -14.77 6.38
CA ARG A 50 -11.24 -15.34 7.27
C ARG A 50 -12.62 -14.71 7.08
N ARG A 51 -12.65 -13.47 6.58
CA ARG A 51 -13.88 -12.70 6.33
C ARG A 51 -14.26 -12.70 4.84
N MET A 52 -13.44 -13.29 3.99
CA MET A 52 -13.61 -13.28 2.54
C MET A 52 -14.89 -14.01 2.10
N ASN A 53 -15.69 -13.32 1.30
CA ASN A 53 -16.90 -13.85 0.67
C ASN A 53 -17.23 -13.00 -0.56
N GLU A 54 -18.28 -13.34 -1.30
CA GLU A 54 -18.75 -12.61 -2.49
C GLU A 54 -19.00 -11.10 -2.29
N HIS A 55 -19.11 -10.64 -1.05
CA HIS A 55 -19.33 -9.24 -0.67
C HIS A 55 -18.12 -8.60 0.02
N HIS A 56 -17.04 -9.36 0.23
CA HIS A 56 -15.85 -8.93 0.97
C HIS A 56 -14.56 -9.47 0.33
N ILE A 57 -14.26 -9.02 -0.88
CA ILE A 57 -13.00 -9.30 -1.62
C ILE A 57 -12.06 -8.09 -1.67
N MET A 58 -12.47 -6.94 -1.10
CA MET A 58 -11.65 -5.73 -0.99
C MET A 58 -11.30 -5.50 0.49
N PRO A 59 -10.12 -4.92 0.79
CA PRO A 59 -9.77 -4.56 2.15
C PRO A 59 -10.71 -3.47 2.68
N ASP A 60 -10.77 -3.34 4.01
CA ASP A 60 -11.48 -2.24 4.65
C ASP A 60 -10.82 -0.89 4.26
N LEU A 61 -11.66 0.11 3.97
CA LEU A 61 -11.23 1.43 3.45
C LEU A 61 -10.17 2.14 4.30
N PHE A 62 -10.25 1.91 5.61
CA PHE A 62 -9.37 2.53 6.61
C PHE A 62 -8.48 1.49 7.30
N SER A 63 -8.22 0.35 6.65
CA SER A 63 -7.20 -0.60 7.14
C SER A 63 -5.85 0.10 7.27
N ASP A 64 -5.25 -0.04 8.44
CA ASP A 64 -3.94 0.52 8.80
C ASP A 64 -2.78 -0.20 8.09
N GLU A 65 -3.04 -1.38 7.52
CA GLU A 65 -2.06 -2.17 6.78
C GLU A 65 -2.01 -1.82 5.28
N THR A 66 -3.09 -1.27 4.70
CA THR A 66 -3.20 -1.06 3.25
C THR A 66 -2.12 -0.12 2.71
N ALA A 67 -2.03 1.09 3.24
CA ALA A 67 -1.07 2.08 2.74
C ALA A 67 0.40 1.67 2.98
N PRO A 68 0.80 1.17 4.18
CA PRO A 68 2.14 0.65 4.39
C PRO A 68 2.51 -0.54 3.49
N SER A 69 1.59 -1.49 3.29
CA SER A 69 1.83 -2.68 2.44
C SER A 69 2.05 -2.29 0.98
N VAL A 70 1.22 -1.39 0.45
CA VAL A 70 1.37 -0.89 -0.92
C VAL A 70 2.66 -0.08 -1.08
N ALA A 71 3.03 0.75 -0.09
CA ALA A 71 4.25 1.53 -0.13
C ALA A 71 5.51 0.64 -0.21
N GLU A 72 5.56 -0.39 0.63
CA GLU A 72 6.65 -1.37 0.62
C GLU A 72 6.74 -2.09 -0.73
N ALA A 73 5.62 -2.65 -1.22
CA ALA A 73 5.62 -3.42 -2.46
C ALA A 73 6.05 -2.59 -3.67
N VAL A 74 5.55 -1.35 -3.77
CA VAL A 74 5.91 -0.43 -4.87
C VAL A 74 7.37 -0.02 -4.80
N ALA A 75 7.88 0.26 -3.60
CA ALA A 75 9.27 0.62 -3.40
C ALA A 75 10.22 -0.53 -3.79
N GLN A 76 9.94 -1.74 -3.33
CA GLN A 76 10.75 -2.91 -3.67
C GLN A 76 10.70 -3.22 -5.16
N ALA A 77 9.53 -3.12 -5.79
CA ALA A 77 9.42 -3.25 -7.24
C ALA A 77 10.25 -2.18 -7.97
N ALA A 78 10.17 -0.90 -7.56
CA ALA A 78 10.97 0.16 -8.17
C ALA A 78 12.49 -0.04 -7.98
N ILE A 79 12.94 -0.66 -6.88
CA ILE A 79 14.34 -1.05 -6.66
C ILE A 79 14.75 -2.16 -7.63
N VAL A 80 13.97 -3.24 -7.72
CA VAL A 80 14.25 -4.39 -8.60
C VAL A 80 14.28 -3.98 -10.07
N GLU A 81 13.38 -3.08 -10.47
CA GLU A 81 13.25 -2.59 -11.84
C GLU A 81 14.29 -1.51 -12.22
N GLY A 82 15.17 -1.13 -11.30
CA GLY A 82 16.21 -0.11 -11.55
C GLY A 82 15.68 1.31 -11.68
N LEU A 83 14.44 1.57 -11.25
CA LEU A 83 13.82 2.90 -11.25
C LEU A 83 14.21 3.72 -10.02
N ALA A 84 14.60 3.05 -8.93
CA ALA A 84 14.96 3.67 -7.66
C ALA A 84 16.37 4.28 -7.68
N ARG A 85 16.53 5.48 -7.11
CA ARG A 85 17.84 6.10 -6.84
C ARG A 85 18.35 5.83 -5.43
N ARG A 86 17.53 5.21 -4.59
CA ARG A 86 17.87 4.83 -3.21
C ARG A 86 17.41 3.41 -2.96
N SER A 87 18.34 2.55 -2.56
CA SER A 87 18.03 1.20 -2.09
C SER A 87 17.64 1.24 -0.60
N VAL A 88 16.60 0.52 -0.23
CA VAL A 88 16.07 0.43 1.13
C VAL A 88 15.78 -1.05 1.42
N PRO A 89 16.22 -1.60 2.56
CA PRO A 89 15.97 -3.00 2.87
C PRO A 89 14.46 -3.29 2.95
N PRO A 90 14.04 -4.53 2.64
CA PRO A 90 12.66 -4.96 2.82
C PRO A 90 12.15 -4.67 4.22
N LYS A 91 10.83 -4.47 4.35
CA LYS A 91 10.10 -4.17 5.60
C LYS A 91 10.30 -2.75 6.13
N LYS A 92 11.41 -2.08 5.84
CA LYS A 92 11.69 -0.76 6.41
C LYS A 92 10.67 0.30 5.97
N ILE A 93 10.22 0.29 4.71
CA ILE A 93 9.28 1.31 4.21
C ILE A 93 7.89 1.07 4.79
N TYR A 94 7.49 -0.20 4.95
CA TYR A 94 6.30 -0.56 5.72
C TYR A 94 6.36 0.06 7.12
N ASP A 95 7.40 -0.25 7.89
CA ASP A 95 7.52 0.18 9.29
C ASP A 95 7.56 1.71 9.41
N ASP A 96 8.38 2.38 8.58
CA ASP A 96 8.46 3.84 8.55
C ASP A 96 7.09 4.47 8.19
N THR A 97 6.36 3.88 7.23
CA THR A 97 5.05 4.40 6.79
C THR A 97 3.99 4.19 7.87
N TRP A 98 3.95 3.03 8.51
CA TRP A 98 3.04 2.77 9.62
C TRP A 98 3.33 3.72 10.79
N GLN A 99 4.60 3.91 11.16
CA GLN A 99 4.99 4.85 12.22
C GLN A 99 4.60 6.30 11.91
N ARG A 100 4.71 6.75 10.65
CA ARG A 100 4.28 8.10 10.25
C ARG A 100 2.77 8.31 10.38
N LEU A 101 1.98 7.29 10.05
CA LEU A 101 0.52 7.38 10.06
C LEU A 101 -0.08 7.16 11.46
N PHE A 102 0.51 6.23 12.23
CA PHE A 102 -0.09 5.69 13.45
C PHE A 102 0.79 5.83 14.70
N GLY A 103 2.10 6.06 14.57
CA GLY A 103 3.03 6.12 15.71
C GLY A 103 2.71 7.22 16.74
N GLY A 104 2.09 8.32 16.31
CA GLY A 104 1.65 9.39 17.21
C GLY A 104 0.40 9.07 18.04
N TYR A 105 -0.36 8.02 17.69
CA TYR A 105 -1.56 7.63 18.44
C TYR A 105 -1.23 6.92 19.76
N LEU A 106 -0.10 6.23 19.85
CA LEU A 106 0.33 5.52 21.06
C LEU A 106 0.88 6.43 22.17
N LEU A 107 1.22 7.69 21.84
CA LEU A 107 1.84 8.65 22.77
C LEU A 107 0.82 9.63 23.40
N ARG A 108 -0.48 9.44 23.14
CA ARG A 108 -1.55 10.37 23.55
C ARG A 108 -2.55 9.81 24.56
N THR A 109 -2.23 8.70 25.22
CA THR A 109 -2.96 8.13 26.38
C THR A 109 -2.20 8.40 27.66
#